data_AF-A0A7H4LSN6-F1
#
_entry.id   AF-A0A7H4LSN6-F1
#
_cell.length_a   1.000
_cell.length_b   1.000
_cell.length_c   1.000
_cell.angle_alpha   90.00
_cell.angle_beta   90.00
_cell.angle_gamma   90.00
#
_symmetry.space_group_name_H-M   'P 1'
#
loop_
_entity.id
_entity.type
_entity.pdbx_description
1 polymer ?
#
loop_
_entity_poly.entity_id
_entity_poly.type
_entity_poly.pdbx_seq_one_letter_code
_entity_poly.pdbx_strand_id
1 'polypeptide(L)'
;MISAPPPQDPLLSDNGEAADYQQLRELLIQELNVAPQQLQEESNLIQAGLDSIRLMRWLHWFRKKGYRLTLRELYAAPTLAAWRQLMRSRSGEKPDDASSPADAAWPVMSEGTPFPLTPVQHAYLTGRMPGQTLGGVGCHLYQEFAGHDLTAPKLEQAITILLQRHPMLHIAFRADGQQVWLPQPYWNGVTVHDLRQTDEASRQAYLETLRQRLSHRLLRVEMGETFDFQLTLLPDNRHRLHVNIDLLIMDASSFTLFFDELNALLAGESLPPATPAMISALICCISRRSISRCSTKRARTGWRKHRCCHPRRFYR
;
A
#
# COMPACT_ATOMS: atom_id res chain seq x y z
N MET A 1 -47.52 45.05 22.83
CA MET A 1 -46.12 44.89 23.29
C MET A 1 -45.60 43.60 22.67
N ILE A 2 -44.76 43.72 21.66
CA ILE A 2 -44.18 42.60 20.91
C ILE A 2 -42.90 42.20 21.66
N SER A 3 -42.88 41.00 22.25
CA SER A 3 -41.70 40.49 22.96
C SER A 3 -40.76 39.82 21.94
N ALA A 4 -39.54 40.34 21.82
CA ALA A 4 -38.51 39.79 20.95
C ALA A 4 -37.92 38.48 21.52
N PRO A 5 -37.56 37.49 20.70
CA PRO A 5 -36.79 36.34 21.16
C PRO A 5 -35.33 36.75 21.45
N PRO A 6 -34.63 36.06 22.37
CA PRO A 6 -33.25 36.40 22.73
C PRO A 6 -32.28 36.08 21.58
N PRO A 7 -31.11 36.74 21.53
CA PRO A 7 -30.12 36.50 20.48
C PRO A 7 -29.55 35.08 20.62
N GLN A 8 -29.46 34.36 19.50
CA GLN A 8 -28.76 33.09 19.42
C GLN A 8 -27.25 33.34 19.43
N ASP A 9 -26.54 32.81 20.43
CA ASP A 9 -25.09 32.85 20.55
C ASP A 9 -24.39 32.07 19.40
N PRO A 10 -23.39 32.64 18.70
CA PRO A 10 -22.67 31.94 17.62
C PRO A 10 -21.54 30.99 18.09
N LEU A 11 -21.42 30.68 19.38
CA LEU A 11 -20.16 30.14 19.96
C LEU A 11 -20.02 28.60 20.02
N LEU A 12 -20.94 27.83 19.45
CA LEU A 12 -20.93 26.36 19.59
C LEU A 12 -20.17 25.58 18.50
N SER A 13 -19.46 26.25 17.57
CA SER A 13 -18.72 25.59 16.48
C SER A 13 -17.19 25.50 16.68
N ASP A 14 -16.62 26.23 17.65
CA ASP A 14 -15.15 26.41 17.77
C ASP A 14 -14.46 25.33 18.65
N ASN A 15 -15.21 24.67 19.54
CA ASN A 15 -14.65 23.67 20.46
C ASN A 15 -14.23 22.35 19.78
N GLY A 16 -14.82 22.02 18.62
CA GLY A 16 -14.49 20.80 17.87
C GLY A 16 -13.17 20.91 17.11
N GLU A 17 -12.93 22.05 16.44
CA GLU A 17 -11.69 22.29 15.68
C GLU A 17 -10.47 22.30 16.59
N ALA A 18 -10.55 23.01 17.72
CA ALA A 18 -9.43 23.11 18.66
C ALA A 18 -9.02 21.73 19.22
N ALA A 19 -10.00 20.88 19.55
CA ALA A 19 -9.75 19.52 20.00
C ALA A 19 -9.15 18.62 18.90
N ASP A 20 -9.69 18.72 17.68
CA ASP A 20 -9.15 17.99 16.53
C ASP A 20 -7.72 18.44 16.18
N TYR A 21 -7.44 19.74 16.25
CA TYR A 21 -6.11 20.29 15.99
C TYR A 21 -5.08 19.83 17.03
N GLN A 22 -5.47 19.79 18.31
CA GLN A 22 -4.60 19.28 19.36
C GLN A 22 -4.28 17.79 19.14
N GLN A 23 -5.29 16.99 18.79
CA GLN A 23 -5.09 15.59 18.46
C GLN A 23 -4.20 15.39 17.22
N LEU A 24 -4.38 16.20 16.17
CA LEU A 24 -3.52 16.23 14.98
C LEU A 24 -2.05 16.46 15.36
N ARG A 25 -1.79 17.48 16.19
CA ARG A 25 -0.44 17.83 16.64
C ARG A 25 0.22 16.69 17.40
N GLU A 26 -0.48 16.08 18.36
CA GLU A 26 0.06 14.98 19.18
C GLU A 26 0.41 13.76 18.34
N LEU A 27 -0.46 13.38 17.41
CA LEU A 27 -0.24 12.26 16.51
C LEU A 27 0.90 12.53 15.51
N LEU A 28 1.07 13.76 15.02
CA LEU A 28 2.19 14.14 14.17
C LEU A 28 3.53 14.09 14.93
N ILE A 29 3.57 14.53 16.19
CA ILE A 29 4.76 14.45 17.05
C ILE A 29 5.20 12.99 17.20
N GLN A 30 4.25 12.08 17.47
CA GLN A 30 4.52 10.65 17.58
C GLN A 30 5.00 10.05 16.26
N GLU A 31 4.35 10.39 15.13
CA GLU A 31 4.68 9.83 13.82
C GLU A 31 6.03 10.31 13.27
N LEU A 32 6.38 11.57 13.52
CA LEU A 32 7.66 12.16 13.08
C LEU A 32 8.79 11.90 14.07
N ASN A 33 8.49 11.33 15.26
CA ASN A 33 9.45 11.08 16.33
C ASN A 33 10.28 12.32 16.71
N VAL A 34 9.62 13.47 16.77
CA VAL A 34 10.23 14.77 17.12
C VAL A 34 9.83 15.20 18.53
N ALA A 35 10.65 16.01 19.20
CA ALA A 35 10.25 16.58 20.48
C ALA A 35 9.10 17.59 20.29
N PRO A 36 8.14 17.71 21.23
CA PRO A 36 7.01 18.65 21.11
C PRO A 36 7.41 20.11 20.86
N GLN A 37 8.62 20.50 21.31
CA GLN A 37 9.18 21.85 21.12
C GLN A 37 9.77 22.08 19.70
N GLN A 38 10.09 21.01 18.97
CA GLN A 38 10.67 21.08 17.62
C GLN A 38 9.59 21.26 16.53
N LEU A 39 8.35 20.86 16.82
CA LEU A 39 7.23 21.04 15.91
C LEU A 39 6.53 22.38 16.20
N GLN A 40 7.00 23.44 15.55
CA GLN A 40 6.43 24.77 15.60
C GLN A 40 5.32 24.91 14.55
N GLU A 41 4.49 25.96 14.69
CA GLU A 41 3.37 26.24 13.79
C GLU A 41 3.79 26.37 12.32
N GLU A 42 4.98 26.93 12.08
CA GLU A 42 5.57 27.13 10.74
C GLU A 42 6.58 26.06 10.33
N SER A 43 6.76 25.00 11.15
CA SER A 43 7.68 23.92 10.81
C SER A 43 7.22 23.23 9.52
N ASN A 44 8.12 23.08 8.57
CA ASN A 44 7.85 22.38 7.32
C ASN A 44 7.76 20.87 7.60
N LEU A 45 6.55 20.32 7.54
CA LEU A 45 6.24 18.93 7.85
C LEU A 45 6.95 17.96 6.89
N ILE A 46 7.14 18.35 5.61
CA ILE A 46 7.84 17.50 4.63
C ILE A 46 9.32 17.37 4.99
N GLN A 47 9.96 18.48 5.37
CA GLN A 47 11.35 18.46 5.84
C GLN A 47 11.50 17.71 7.16
N ALA A 48 10.46 17.70 8.00
CA ALA A 48 10.41 16.92 9.22
C ALA A 48 10.17 15.41 8.99
N GLY A 49 10.04 14.95 7.74
CA GLY A 49 9.90 13.53 7.40
C GLY A 49 8.51 13.11 6.92
N LEU A 50 7.61 14.07 6.63
CA LEU A 50 6.31 13.75 6.07
C LEU A 50 6.39 13.51 4.56
N ASP A 51 6.13 12.27 4.14
CA ASP A 51 6.09 11.88 2.73
C ASP A 51 4.64 11.76 2.17
N SER A 52 4.52 11.44 0.88
CA SER A 52 3.23 11.30 0.20
C SER A 52 2.34 10.19 0.79
N ILE A 53 2.93 9.11 1.32
CA ILE A 53 2.18 7.97 1.90
C ILE A 53 1.58 8.41 3.24
N ARG A 54 2.39 9.06 4.08
CA ARG A 54 1.93 9.63 5.36
C ARG A 54 0.84 10.68 5.13
N LEU A 55 1.02 11.56 4.13
CA LEU A 55 0.01 12.55 3.76
C LEU A 55 -1.33 11.94 3.36
N MET A 56 -1.34 10.78 2.68
CA MET A 56 -2.59 10.09 2.33
C MET A 56 -3.33 9.56 3.56
N ARG A 57 -2.61 9.08 4.59
CA ARG A 57 -3.20 8.71 5.88
C ARG A 57 -3.81 9.93 6.58
N TRP A 58 -3.09 11.05 6.58
CA TRP A 58 -3.59 12.31 7.13
C TRP A 58 -4.82 12.82 6.40
N LEU A 59 -4.84 12.75 5.08
CA LEU A 59 -6.01 13.08 4.27
C LEU A 59 -7.24 12.23 4.65
N HIS A 60 -7.03 10.94 4.94
CA HIS A 60 -8.08 10.06 5.44
C HIS A 60 -8.56 10.46 6.85
N TRP A 61 -7.62 10.78 7.74
CA TRP A 61 -7.93 11.28 9.10
C TRP A 61 -8.76 12.56 9.05
N PHE A 62 -8.34 13.55 8.27
CA PHE A 62 -9.08 14.81 8.06
C PHE A 62 -10.50 14.53 7.57
N ARG A 63 -10.64 13.64 6.58
CA ARG A 63 -11.94 13.24 6.04
C ARG A 63 -12.83 12.56 7.09
N LYS A 64 -12.26 11.73 7.97
CA LYS A 64 -12.99 11.06 9.06
C LYS A 64 -13.50 12.07 10.09
N LYS A 65 -12.75 13.15 10.32
CA LYS A 65 -13.13 14.28 11.17
C LYS A 65 -14.06 15.30 10.50
N GLY A 66 -14.41 15.09 9.23
CA GLY A 66 -15.33 15.96 8.48
C GLY A 66 -14.65 17.04 7.63
N TYR A 67 -13.32 17.16 7.67
CA TYR A 67 -12.57 18.11 6.85
C TYR A 67 -12.33 17.55 5.43
N ARG A 68 -12.82 18.23 4.40
CA ARG A 68 -12.59 17.87 2.99
C ARG A 68 -11.40 18.65 2.41
N LEU A 69 -10.21 18.23 2.79
CA LEU A 69 -8.96 18.75 2.23
C LEU A 69 -8.55 17.93 1.00
N THR A 70 -7.68 18.49 0.16
CA THR A 70 -7.04 17.80 -0.97
C THR A 70 -5.55 17.67 -0.73
N LEU A 71 -4.94 16.64 -1.33
CA LEU A 71 -3.49 16.44 -1.26
C LEU A 71 -2.72 17.67 -1.77
N ARG A 72 -3.25 18.36 -2.80
CA ARG A 72 -2.66 19.60 -3.35
C ARG A 72 -2.62 20.71 -2.30
N GLU A 73 -3.69 20.90 -1.53
CA GLU A 73 -3.75 21.94 -0.50
C GLU A 73 -2.75 21.67 0.62
N LEU A 74 -2.66 20.40 1.08
CA LEU A 74 -1.70 20.00 2.12
C LEU A 74 -0.24 20.18 1.67
N TYR A 75 0.06 19.93 0.40
CA TYR A 75 1.39 20.12 -0.18
C TYR A 75 1.75 21.58 -0.46
N ALA A 76 0.76 22.42 -0.78
CA ALA A 76 1.02 23.82 -1.13
C ALA A 76 1.58 24.62 0.07
N ALA A 77 1.15 24.28 1.27
CA ALA A 77 1.65 24.87 2.51
C ALA A 77 1.74 23.77 3.60
N PRO A 78 2.87 23.04 3.67
CA PRO A 78 3.04 21.89 4.55
C PRO A 78 3.43 22.32 5.98
N THR A 79 2.67 23.22 6.60
CA THR A 79 2.89 23.69 7.97
C THR A 79 1.64 23.44 8.83
N LEU A 80 1.83 23.31 10.15
CA LEU A 80 0.72 23.12 11.08
C LEU A 80 -0.27 24.30 11.03
N ALA A 81 0.26 25.54 10.96
CA ALA A 81 -0.54 26.76 10.85
C ALA A 81 -1.42 26.74 9.60
N ALA A 82 -0.84 26.40 8.45
CA ALA A 82 -1.57 26.33 7.19
C ALA A 82 -2.64 25.24 7.19
N TRP A 83 -2.33 24.07 7.76
CA TRP A 83 -3.30 22.98 7.88
C TRP A 83 -4.44 23.33 8.83
N ARG A 84 -4.16 24.01 9.94
CA ARG A 84 -5.18 24.54 10.86
C ARG A 84 -6.07 25.58 10.18
N GLN A 85 -5.48 26.47 9.39
CA GLN A 85 -6.24 27.44 8.60
C GLN A 85 -7.14 26.74 7.58
N LEU A 86 -6.65 25.67 6.92
CA LEU A 86 -7.44 24.84 6.02
C LEU A 86 -8.61 24.18 6.76
N MET A 87 -8.39 23.62 7.97
CA MET A 87 -9.45 23.08 8.81
C MET A 87 -10.53 24.13 9.07
N ARG A 88 -10.15 25.31 9.55
CA ARG A 88 -11.07 26.43 9.83
C ARG A 88 -11.85 26.89 8.60
N SER A 89 -11.19 26.98 7.45
CA SER A 89 -11.84 27.40 6.19
C SER A 89 -12.90 26.43 5.67
N ARG A 90 -12.87 25.17 6.15
CA ARG A 90 -13.77 24.09 5.72
C ARG A 90 -14.72 23.62 6.82
N SER A 91 -14.58 24.12 8.04
CA SER A 91 -15.52 23.92 9.16
C SER A 91 -16.86 24.59 8.84
N GLY A 92 -17.76 23.89 8.17
CA GLY A 92 -19.10 24.40 7.84
C GLY A 92 -19.69 23.95 6.50
N GLU A 93 -18.89 23.32 5.63
CA GLU A 93 -19.44 22.66 4.44
C GLU A 93 -20.23 21.42 4.91
N LYS A 94 -21.57 21.55 5.00
CA LYS A 94 -22.46 20.41 5.24
C LYS A 94 -22.15 19.31 4.22
N PRO A 95 -22.13 18.04 4.63
CA PRO A 95 -21.86 16.94 3.73
C PRO A 95 -22.96 16.89 2.66
N ASP A 96 -22.64 17.36 1.46
CA ASP A 96 -23.41 17.03 0.27
C ASP A 96 -23.44 15.50 0.17
N ASP A 97 -24.65 14.97 0.04
CA ASP A 97 -25.05 13.57 0.24
C ASP A 97 -24.30 12.62 -0.70
N ALA A 98 -23.09 12.29 -0.30
CA ALA A 98 -22.31 11.15 -0.78
C ALA A 98 -21.97 10.38 0.48
N SER A 99 -22.96 9.60 0.93
CA SER A 99 -22.92 8.71 2.08
C SER A 99 -21.51 8.14 2.25
N SER A 100 -20.86 8.47 3.37
CA SER A 100 -19.63 7.81 3.77
C SER A 100 -20.05 6.40 4.19
N PRO A 101 -19.66 5.33 3.48
CA PRO A 101 -19.88 3.98 3.98
C PRO A 101 -18.73 3.75 4.96
N ALA A 102 -18.86 4.34 6.16
CA ALA A 102 -18.01 4.02 7.30
C ALA A 102 -18.44 2.69 7.93
N ASP A 103 -19.70 2.28 7.71
CA ASP A 103 -20.30 1.06 8.28
C ASP A 103 -20.78 0.03 7.23
N ALA A 104 -20.55 0.26 5.93
CA ALA A 104 -20.84 -0.80 4.95
C ALA A 104 -19.78 -1.89 5.10
N ALA A 105 -20.22 -3.09 5.48
CA ALA A 105 -19.39 -4.29 5.53
C ALA A 105 -18.55 -4.36 4.25
N TRP A 106 -17.24 -4.46 4.41
CA TRP A 106 -16.34 -4.53 3.27
C TRP A 106 -16.65 -5.81 2.50
N PRO A 107 -16.82 -5.76 1.16
CA PRO A 107 -17.08 -6.96 0.38
C PRO A 107 -15.90 -7.93 0.50
N VAL A 108 -16.20 -9.13 0.99
CA VAL A 108 -15.23 -10.21 1.23
C VAL A 108 -14.97 -10.97 -0.08
N MET A 109 -13.72 -11.31 -0.34
CA MET A 109 -13.36 -12.19 -1.45
C MET A 109 -14.02 -13.55 -1.26
N SER A 110 -14.80 -13.99 -2.25
CA SER A 110 -15.48 -15.27 -2.22
C SER A 110 -14.85 -16.22 -3.23
N GLU A 111 -14.75 -17.49 -2.88
CA GLU A 111 -14.25 -18.54 -3.75
C GLU A 111 -14.92 -18.51 -5.13
N GLY A 112 -14.11 -18.60 -6.18
CA GLY A 112 -14.58 -18.72 -7.55
C GLY A 112 -15.33 -17.50 -8.09
N THR A 113 -15.49 -16.43 -7.29
CA THR A 113 -16.22 -15.23 -7.69
C THR A 113 -15.22 -14.20 -8.22
N PRO A 114 -15.16 -13.98 -9.55
CA PRO A 114 -14.20 -13.06 -10.12
C PRO A 114 -14.58 -11.61 -9.83
N PHE A 115 -13.57 -10.76 -9.68
CA PHE A 115 -13.72 -9.31 -9.55
C PHE A 115 -12.72 -8.60 -10.46
N PRO A 116 -13.01 -7.38 -10.95
CA PRO A 116 -12.17 -6.77 -11.97
C PRO A 116 -10.81 -6.34 -11.40
N LEU A 117 -9.84 -6.11 -12.27
CA LEU A 117 -8.54 -5.57 -11.86
C LEU A 117 -8.62 -4.07 -11.57
N THR A 118 -7.73 -3.58 -10.72
CA THR A 118 -7.45 -2.15 -10.66
C THR A 118 -6.74 -1.69 -11.94
N PRO A 119 -6.78 -0.40 -12.31
CA PRO A 119 -6.05 0.09 -13.49
C PRO A 119 -4.54 -0.13 -13.44
N VAL A 120 -3.94 -0.12 -12.24
CA VAL A 120 -2.50 -0.41 -12.07
C VAL A 120 -2.24 -1.89 -12.32
N GLN A 121 -3.08 -2.77 -11.74
CA GLN A 121 -2.99 -4.21 -12.01
C GLN A 121 -3.17 -4.53 -13.51
N HIS A 122 -4.13 -3.88 -14.18
CA HIS A 122 -4.28 -4.00 -15.64
C HIS A 122 -3.01 -3.61 -16.40
N ALA A 123 -2.34 -2.51 -16.00
CA ALA A 123 -1.12 -2.06 -16.64
C ALA A 123 0.02 -3.08 -16.47
N TYR A 124 0.19 -3.64 -15.27
CA TYR A 124 1.21 -4.66 -15.00
C TYR A 124 0.94 -5.99 -15.70
N LEU A 125 -0.32 -6.44 -15.73
CA LEU A 125 -0.72 -7.67 -16.42
C LEU A 125 -0.59 -7.52 -17.95
N THR A 126 -0.90 -6.34 -18.49
CA THR A 126 -0.74 -6.07 -19.93
C THR A 126 0.74 -5.95 -20.30
N GLY A 127 1.52 -5.22 -19.49
CA GLY A 127 2.91 -4.90 -19.78
C GLY A 127 3.82 -6.13 -19.82
N ARG A 128 3.51 -7.17 -19.03
CA ARG A 128 4.30 -8.42 -19.01
C ARG A 128 4.07 -9.34 -20.21
N MET A 129 3.01 -9.12 -21.01
CA MET A 129 2.70 -10.01 -22.12
C MET A 129 3.81 -9.97 -23.18
N PRO A 130 4.27 -11.13 -23.72
CA PRO A 130 5.38 -11.18 -24.68
C PRO A 130 5.18 -10.33 -25.94
N GLY A 131 3.94 -10.03 -26.34
CA GLY A 131 3.62 -9.23 -27.52
C GLY A 131 3.80 -7.71 -27.38
N GLN A 132 4.27 -7.22 -26.24
CA GLN A 132 4.50 -5.78 -26.01
C GLN A 132 5.94 -5.38 -26.35
N THR A 133 6.15 -4.10 -26.68
CA THR A 133 7.47 -3.54 -27.08
C THR A 133 8.56 -3.69 -26.00
N LEU A 134 8.18 -3.97 -24.75
CA LEU A 134 9.05 -4.34 -23.62
C LEU A 134 8.43 -5.51 -22.82
N GLY A 135 7.71 -6.37 -23.53
CA GLY A 135 6.99 -7.51 -22.98
C GLY A 135 7.90 -8.63 -22.48
N GLY A 136 7.31 -9.64 -21.85
CA GLY A 136 8.04 -10.79 -21.31
C GLY A 136 8.74 -10.51 -19.97
N VAL A 137 8.56 -9.31 -19.40
CA VAL A 137 9.10 -8.93 -18.09
C VAL A 137 7.95 -8.66 -17.13
N GLY A 138 7.92 -9.39 -16.01
CA GLY A 138 6.98 -9.15 -14.93
C GLY A 138 7.35 -7.89 -14.13
N CYS A 139 6.35 -7.15 -13.67
CA CYS A 139 6.58 -6.11 -12.67
C CYS A 139 6.67 -6.79 -11.29
N HIS A 140 7.83 -7.37 -11.00
CA HIS A 140 8.11 -8.04 -9.72
C HIS A 140 9.20 -7.33 -8.94
N LEU A 141 9.33 -7.68 -7.67
CA LEU A 141 10.48 -7.37 -6.85
C LEU A 141 11.28 -8.64 -6.60
N TYR A 142 12.57 -8.59 -6.91
CA TYR A 142 13.54 -9.60 -6.52
C TYR A 142 14.52 -9.01 -5.51
N GLN A 143 14.64 -9.63 -4.34
CA GLN A 143 15.53 -9.17 -3.27
C GLN A 143 16.29 -10.36 -2.65
N GLU A 144 17.57 -10.14 -2.36
CA GLU A 144 18.41 -11.08 -1.60
C GLU A 144 18.66 -10.54 -0.19
N PHE A 145 18.51 -11.39 0.81
CA PHE A 145 18.86 -11.10 2.20
C PHE A 145 19.91 -12.10 2.68
N ALA A 146 21.02 -11.59 3.17
CA ALA A 146 22.04 -12.40 3.82
C ALA A 146 21.83 -12.41 5.33
N GLY A 147 22.02 -13.56 5.97
CA GLY A 147 21.88 -13.69 7.40
C GLY A 147 22.46 -14.99 7.93
N HIS A 148 22.14 -15.31 9.19
CA HIS A 148 22.54 -16.53 9.89
C HIS A 148 21.31 -17.24 10.47
N ASP A 149 21.42 -18.53 10.75
CA ASP A 149 20.47 -19.30 11.58
C ASP A 149 19.02 -19.44 11.07
N LEU A 150 18.73 -19.05 9.82
CA LEU A 150 17.45 -19.29 9.17
C LEU A 150 17.40 -20.71 8.58
N THR A 151 16.34 -21.44 8.90
CA THR A 151 16.10 -22.78 8.37
C THR A 151 14.83 -22.80 7.54
N ALA A 152 14.78 -23.69 6.55
CA ALA A 152 13.60 -23.84 5.68
C ALA A 152 12.32 -24.11 6.48
N PRO A 153 12.29 -24.96 7.52
CA PRO A 153 11.08 -25.18 8.32
C PRO A 153 10.59 -23.92 9.05
N LYS A 154 11.48 -23.08 9.59
CA LYS A 154 11.10 -21.81 10.25
C LYS A 154 10.45 -20.86 9.25
N LEU A 155 11.06 -20.74 8.07
CA LEU A 155 10.56 -19.89 6.99
C LEU A 155 9.21 -20.41 6.45
N GLU A 156 9.09 -21.72 6.25
CA GLU A 156 7.86 -22.39 5.81
C GLU A 156 6.69 -22.13 6.77
N GLN A 157 6.95 -22.24 8.08
CA GLN A 157 5.95 -21.96 9.11
C GLN A 157 5.51 -20.50 9.08
N ALA A 158 6.45 -19.56 8.98
CA ALA A 158 6.14 -18.14 8.92
C ALA A 158 5.32 -17.79 7.67
N ILE A 159 5.70 -18.30 6.49
CA ILE A 159 4.98 -18.09 5.23
C ILE A 159 3.57 -18.69 5.31
N THR A 160 3.40 -19.88 5.91
CA THR A 160 2.08 -20.51 6.08
C THR A 160 1.14 -19.62 6.91
N ILE A 161 1.65 -18.99 7.97
CA ILE A 161 0.86 -18.04 8.78
C ILE A 161 0.50 -16.81 7.95
N LEU A 162 1.44 -16.26 7.18
CA LEU A 162 1.18 -15.10 6.32
C LEU A 162 0.16 -15.41 5.23
N LEU A 163 0.20 -16.59 4.63
CA LEU A 163 -0.78 -17.06 3.64
C LEU A 163 -2.20 -17.05 4.23
N GLN A 164 -2.38 -17.62 5.42
CA GLN A 164 -3.67 -17.62 6.12
C GLN A 164 -4.14 -16.21 6.50
N ARG A 165 -3.20 -15.31 6.76
CA ARG A 165 -3.47 -13.94 7.20
C ARG A 165 -3.83 -12.99 6.06
N HIS A 166 -3.26 -13.20 4.87
CA HIS A 166 -3.33 -12.26 3.74
C HIS A 166 -4.01 -12.89 2.52
N PRO A 167 -5.32 -12.67 2.31
CA PRO A 167 -6.06 -13.22 1.16
C PRO A 167 -5.52 -12.79 -0.21
N MET A 168 -4.80 -11.66 -0.28
CA MET A 168 -4.15 -11.22 -1.52
C MET A 168 -3.08 -12.19 -2.03
N LEU A 169 -2.49 -13.01 -1.17
CA LEU A 169 -1.50 -14.03 -1.55
C LEU A 169 -2.13 -15.25 -2.26
N HIS A 170 -3.46 -15.33 -2.26
CA HIS A 170 -4.24 -16.40 -2.86
C HIS A 170 -4.82 -16.00 -4.24
N ILE A 171 -4.49 -14.83 -4.75
CA ILE A 171 -5.12 -14.29 -5.95
C ILE A 171 -4.48 -14.85 -7.22
N ALA A 172 -5.33 -15.32 -8.14
CA ALA A 172 -4.96 -15.57 -9.53
C ALA A 172 -5.50 -14.47 -10.46
N PHE A 173 -4.71 -14.13 -11.48
CA PHE A 173 -4.99 -13.04 -12.42
C PHE A 173 -5.36 -13.61 -13.78
N ARG A 174 -6.56 -13.30 -14.29
CA ARG A 174 -7.09 -13.85 -15.53
C ARG A 174 -6.82 -12.88 -16.69
N ALA A 175 -6.59 -13.45 -17.88
CA ALA A 175 -6.35 -12.68 -19.10
C ALA A 175 -7.55 -11.80 -19.54
N ASP A 176 -8.76 -12.09 -19.05
CA ASP A 176 -9.96 -11.29 -19.30
C ASP A 176 -10.02 -10.00 -18.45
N GLY A 177 -8.97 -9.70 -17.67
CA GLY A 177 -8.91 -8.52 -16.83
C GLY A 177 -9.67 -8.66 -15.51
N GLN A 178 -9.92 -9.90 -15.09
CA GLN A 178 -10.46 -10.23 -13.78
C GLN A 178 -9.39 -10.89 -12.90
N GLN A 179 -9.64 -10.92 -11.61
CA GLN A 179 -8.88 -11.64 -10.61
C GLN A 179 -9.84 -12.49 -9.78
N VAL A 180 -9.35 -13.61 -9.28
CA VAL A 180 -10.13 -14.57 -8.50
C VAL A 180 -9.33 -15.00 -7.28
N TRP A 181 -10.03 -15.16 -6.16
CA TRP A 181 -9.44 -15.71 -4.94
C TRP A 181 -9.48 -17.23 -4.97
N LEU A 182 -8.35 -17.86 -4.67
CA LEU A 182 -8.20 -19.30 -4.60
C LEU A 182 -8.24 -19.79 -3.14
N PRO A 183 -9.03 -20.81 -2.81
CA PRO A 183 -9.04 -21.37 -1.45
C PRO A 183 -7.69 -21.93 -1.03
N GLN A 184 -7.02 -22.60 -1.97
CA GLN A 184 -5.66 -23.07 -1.78
C GLN A 184 -4.69 -22.09 -2.46
N PRO A 185 -3.71 -21.54 -1.73
CA PRO A 185 -2.71 -20.69 -2.32
C PRO A 185 -1.80 -21.51 -3.23
N TYR A 186 -1.24 -20.85 -4.25
CA TYR A 186 -0.16 -21.44 -5.02
C TYR A 186 1.13 -21.40 -4.19
N TRP A 187 1.38 -22.46 -3.41
CA TRP A 187 2.55 -22.55 -2.56
C TRP A 187 3.11 -23.97 -2.56
N ASN A 188 4.31 -24.14 -3.13
CA ASN A 188 4.99 -25.44 -3.26
C ASN A 188 6.05 -25.66 -2.17
N GLY A 189 6.09 -24.80 -1.14
CA GLY A 189 7.10 -24.79 -0.10
C GLY A 189 8.39 -24.05 -0.49
N VAL A 190 9.22 -23.77 0.52
CA VAL A 190 10.52 -23.13 0.35
C VAL A 190 11.45 -24.04 -0.47
N THR A 191 11.94 -23.52 -1.60
CA THR A 191 12.99 -24.21 -2.36
C THR A 191 14.34 -24.04 -1.65
N VAL A 192 15.04 -25.14 -1.37
CA VAL A 192 16.34 -25.10 -0.66
C VAL A 192 17.49 -25.39 -1.61
N HIS A 193 18.50 -24.52 -1.61
CA HIS A 193 19.78 -24.70 -2.29
C HIS A 193 20.86 -24.96 -1.25
N ASP A 194 21.29 -26.21 -1.07
CA ASP A 194 22.33 -26.55 -0.11
C ASP A 194 23.72 -26.43 -0.75
N LEU A 195 24.45 -25.36 -0.39
CA LEU A 195 25.81 -25.08 -0.86
C LEU A 195 26.83 -25.13 0.29
N ARG A 196 26.48 -25.76 1.42
CA ARG A 196 27.34 -25.82 2.63
C ARG A 196 28.65 -26.56 2.40
N GLN A 197 28.65 -27.53 1.49
CA GLN A 197 29.82 -28.36 1.15
C GLN A 197 30.42 -28.01 -0.22
N THR A 198 29.99 -26.89 -0.81
CA THR A 198 30.46 -26.43 -2.12
C THR A 198 31.65 -25.50 -1.96
N ASP A 199 32.69 -25.70 -2.78
CA ASP A 199 33.85 -24.81 -2.82
C ASP A 199 33.44 -23.37 -3.20
N GLU A 200 34.27 -22.39 -2.83
CA GLU A 200 33.94 -20.97 -3.01
C GLU A 200 33.69 -20.60 -4.47
N ALA A 201 34.48 -21.12 -5.41
CA ALA A 201 34.37 -20.75 -6.83
C ALA A 201 33.06 -21.27 -7.44
N SER A 202 32.75 -22.55 -7.22
CA SER A 202 31.51 -23.16 -7.69
C SER A 202 30.28 -22.53 -7.02
N ARG A 203 30.39 -22.19 -5.73
CA ARG A 203 29.31 -21.52 -4.97
C ARG A 203 29.00 -20.14 -5.51
N GLN A 204 30.02 -19.32 -5.81
CA GLN A 204 29.82 -18.00 -6.41
C GLN A 204 29.19 -18.11 -7.81
N ALA A 205 29.67 -19.03 -8.64
CA ALA A 205 29.12 -19.26 -9.98
C ALA A 205 27.64 -19.70 -9.92
N TYR A 206 27.30 -20.59 -8.98
CA TYR A 206 25.92 -21.02 -8.76
C TYR A 206 25.03 -19.87 -8.29
N LEU A 207 25.48 -19.08 -7.31
CA LEU A 207 24.73 -17.93 -6.78
C LEU A 207 24.46 -16.88 -7.85
N GLU A 208 25.43 -16.61 -8.74
CA GLU A 208 25.23 -15.66 -9.84
C GLU A 208 24.22 -16.22 -10.87
N THR A 209 24.34 -17.50 -11.22
CA THR A 209 23.36 -18.17 -12.10
C THR A 209 21.95 -18.13 -11.50
N LEU A 210 21.86 -18.39 -10.19
CA LEU A 210 20.61 -18.34 -9.44
C LEU A 210 20.00 -16.94 -9.46
N ARG A 211 20.82 -15.90 -9.20
CA ARG A 211 20.42 -14.50 -9.28
C ARG A 211 19.87 -14.15 -10.65
N GLN A 212 20.60 -14.47 -11.72
CA GLN A 212 20.18 -14.17 -13.09
C GLN A 212 18.84 -14.85 -13.43
N ARG A 213 18.67 -16.11 -13.02
CA ARG A 213 17.42 -16.85 -13.22
C ARG A 213 16.26 -16.23 -12.46
N LEU A 214 16.46 -15.89 -11.19
CA LEU A 214 15.38 -15.41 -10.32
C LEU A 214 15.02 -13.94 -10.59
N SER A 215 15.98 -13.09 -10.94
CA SER A 215 15.71 -11.68 -11.26
C SER A 215 14.92 -11.49 -12.56
N HIS A 216 14.97 -12.46 -13.48
CA HIS A 216 14.23 -12.47 -14.74
C HIS A 216 13.07 -13.47 -14.77
N ARG A 217 12.78 -14.15 -13.67
CA ARG A 217 11.69 -15.13 -13.60
C ARG A 217 10.35 -14.43 -13.89
N LEU A 218 9.54 -15.04 -14.74
CA LEU A 218 8.15 -14.64 -14.90
C LEU A 218 7.26 -15.57 -14.07
N LEU A 219 6.67 -15.06 -12.99
CA LEU A 219 5.75 -15.81 -12.15
C LEU A 219 4.43 -16.07 -12.90
N ARG A 220 3.88 -17.28 -12.78
CA ARG A 220 2.61 -17.69 -13.42
C ARG A 220 1.42 -17.18 -12.62
N VAL A 221 1.21 -15.87 -12.66
CA VAL A 221 0.15 -15.19 -11.90
C VAL A 221 -1.25 -15.67 -12.27
N GLU A 222 -1.44 -16.23 -13.47
CA GLU A 222 -2.68 -16.88 -13.90
C GLU A 222 -3.02 -18.15 -13.09
N MET A 223 -2.01 -18.79 -12.52
CA MET A 223 -2.14 -19.98 -11.65
C MET A 223 -2.12 -19.60 -10.16
N GLY A 224 -2.03 -18.31 -9.83
CA GLY A 224 -1.87 -17.83 -8.45
C GLY A 224 -0.43 -17.79 -7.96
N GLU A 225 0.55 -18.18 -8.78
CA GLU A 225 1.98 -18.04 -8.47
C GLU A 225 2.33 -16.54 -8.50
N THR A 226 2.29 -15.89 -7.33
CA THR A 226 2.48 -14.43 -7.19
C THR A 226 3.65 -14.06 -6.30
N PHE A 227 4.23 -15.04 -5.62
CA PHE A 227 5.45 -14.89 -4.83
C PHE A 227 6.22 -16.21 -4.79
N ASP A 228 7.49 -16.14 -4.38
CA ASP A 228 8.37 -17.29 -4.25
C ASP A 228 9.49 -16.98 -3.24
N PHE A 229 9.78 -17.95 -2.37
CA PHE A 229 10.90 -17.88 -1.43
C PHE A 229 11.84 -19.06 -1.67
N GLN A 230 13.11 -18.76 -1.90
CA GLN A 230 14.18 -19.76 -2.01
C GLN A 230 15.23 -19.47 -0.95
N LEU A 231 15.73 -20.52 -0.30
CA LEU A 231 16.72 -20.42 0.76
C LEU A 231 18.01 -21.13 0.32
N THR A 232 19.09 -20.37 0.18
CA THR A 232 20.42 -20.93 -0.03
C THR A 232 21.13 -21.09 1.31
N LEU A 233 21.54 -22.31 1.64
CA LEU A 233 22.33 -22.62 2.85
C LEU A 233 23.82 -22.56 2.52
N LEU A 234 24.60 -21.86 3.34
CA LEU A 234 26.01 -21.57 3.12
C LEU A 234 26.84 -22.07 4.32
N PRO A 235 28.18 -22.20 4.17
CA PRO A 235 29.06 -22.50 5.29
C PRO A 235 28.90 -21.53 6.47
N ASP A 236 29.30 -21.97 7.67
CA ASP A 236 29.27 -21.17 8.90
C ASP A 236 27.85 -20.75 9.35
N ASN A 237 26.87 -21.61 9.07
CA ASN A 237 25.45 -21.38 9.34
C ASN A 237 24.89 -20.10 8.70
N ARG A 238 25.54 -19.61 7.66
CA ARG A 238 25.06 -18.51 6.84
C ARG A 238 23.95 -18.97 5.92
N HIS A 239 23.11 -18.04 5.53
CA HIS A 239 22.12 -18.26 4.49
C HIS A 239 21.98 -17.05 3.58
N ARG A 240 21.37 -17.30 2.43
CA ARG A 240 20.83 -16.26 1.57
C ARG A 240 19.38 -16.57 1.24
N LEU A 241 18.50 -15.68 1.68
CA LEU A 241 17.09 -15.72 1.34
C LEU A 241 16.88 -14.96 0.03
N HIS A 242 16.29 -15.62 -0.94
CA HIS A 242 15.87 -15.04 -2.21
C HIS A 242 14.36 -14.88 -2.18
N VAL A 243 13.90 -13.65 -2.34
CA VAL A 243 12.48 -13.31 -2.33
C VAL A 243 12.07 -12.76 -3.68
N ASN A 244 11.02 -13.33 -4.27
CA ASN A 244 10.42 -12.83 -5.50
C ASN A 244 8.92 -12.58 -5.25
N ILE A 245 8.43 -11.38 -5.54
CA ILE A 245 7.03 -10.98 -5.29
C ILE A 245 6.52 -10.16 -6.47
N ASP A 246 5.37 -10.54 -7.02
CA ASP A 246 4.73 -9.79 -8.10
C ASP A 246 3.99 -8.57 -7.54
N LEU A 247 4.21 -7.38 -8.13
CA LEU A 247 3.56 -6.14 -7.68
C LEU A 247 2.06 -6.07 -8.02
N LEU A 248 1.50 -7.11 -8.67
CA LEU A 248 0.07 -7.29 -8.80
C LEU A 248 -0.65 -7.52 -7.46
N ILE A 249 0.03 -8.11 -6.48
CA ILE A 249 -0.55 -8.44 -5.17
C ILE A 249 -0.17 -7.47 -4.05
N MET A 250 0.88 -6.65 -4.25
CA MET A 250 1.50 -5.90 -3.17
C MET A 250 2.04 -4.55 -3.66
N ASP A 251 1.67 -3.47 -2.97
CA ASP A 251 2.30 -2.16 -3.14
C ASP A 251 3.43 -1.94 -2.11
N ALA A 252 4.06 -0.77 -2.13
CA ALA A 252 5.17 -0.47 -1.23
C ALA A 252 4.80 -0.53 0.26
N SER A 253 3.58 -0.11 0.64
CA SER A 253 3.15 -0.15 2.04
C SER A 253 2.81 -1.57 2.49
N SER A 254 2.12 -2.34 1.64
CA SER A 254 1.88 -3.77 1.87
C SER A 254 3.19 -4.56 1.95
N PHE A 255 4.20 -4.15 1.18
CA PHE A 255 5.54 -4.75 1.22
C PHE A 255 6.21 -4.57 2.58
N THR A 256 6.25 -3.34 3.10
CA THR A 256 6.79 -3.08 4.44
C THR A 256 6.06 -3.90 5.50
N LEU A 257 4.73 -3.89 5.49
CA LEU A 257 3.92 -4.67 6.43
C LEU A 257 4.24 -6.17 6.36
N PHE A 258 4.31 -6.74 5.14
CA PHE A 258 4.59 -8.16 4.96
C PHE A 258 5.94 -8.56 5.56
N PHE A 259 6.99 -7.76 5.34
CA PHE A 259 8.32 -8.06 5.86
C PHE A 259 8.45 -7.80 7.37
N ASP A 260 7.76 -6.80 7.91
CA ASP A 260 7.69 -6.58 9.36
C ASP A 260 7.03 -7.79 10.05
N GLU A 261 5.92 -8.28 9.50
CA GLU A 261 5.24 -9.47 10.02
C GLU A 261 6.08 -10.74 9.84
N LEU A 262 6.75 -10.92 8.70
CA LEU A 262 7.67 -12.04 8.47
C LEU A 262 8.81 -12.03 9.50
N ASN A 263 9.42 -10.88 9.75
CA ASN A 263 10.49 -10.74 10.73
C ASN A 263 10.00 -11.06 12.16
N ALA A 264 8.84 -10.56 12.56
CA ALA A 264 8.24 -10.86 13.85
C ALA A 264 7.99 -12.38 14.02
N LEU A 265 7.43 -13.03 13.00
CA LEU A 265 7.22 -14.48 13.01
C LEU A 265 8.54 -15.27 13.10
N LEU A 266 9.57 -14.85 12.36
CA LEU A 266 10.89 -15.48 12.41
C LEU A 266 11.59 -15.28 13.77
N ALA A 267 11.28 -14.19 14.48
CA ALA A 267 11.70 -13.94 15.86
C ALA A 267 10.88 -14.73 16.90
N GLY A 268 9.81 -15.42 16.47
CA GLY A 268 8.92 -16.17 17.36
C GLY A 268 7.85 -15.33 18.04
N GLU A 269 7.61 -14.11 17.56
CA GLU A 269 6.58 -13.21 18.07
C GLU A 269 5.21 -13.56 17.48
N SER A 270 4.14 -13.26 18.24
CA SER A 270 2.77 -13.40 17.76
C SER A 270 2.30 -12.14 17.05
N LEU A 271 1.67 -12.30 15.90
CA LEU A 271 1.08 -11.17 15.17
C LEU A 271 -0.23 -10.71 15.82
N PRO A 272 -0.55 -9.40 15.76
CA PRO A 272 -1.87 -8.90 16.18
C PRO A 272 -2.98 -9.51 15.32
N PRO A 273 -4.24 -9.56 15.79
CA PRO A 273 -5.36 -10.10 15.01
C PRO A 273 -5.50 -9.40 13.65
N ALA A 274 -5.83 -10.17 12.62
CA ALA A 274 -6.02 -9.63 11.27
C ALA A 274 -7.17 -8.62 11.26
N THR A 275 -6.99 -7.49 10.58
CA THR A 275 -8.04 -6.49 10.48
C THR A 275 -8.95 -6.77 9.27
N PRO A 276 -10.26 -6.48 9.34
CA PRO A 276 -11.19 -6.70 8.21
C PRO A 276 -10.78 -5.99 6.91
N ALA A 277 -10.01 -4.89 7.01
CA ALA A 277 -9.47 -4.15 5.88
C ALA A 277 -8.44 -4.98 5.07
N MET A 278 -7.63 -5.82 5.74
CA MET A 278 -6.65 -6.69 5.07
C MET A 278 -7.32 -7.74 4.17
N ILE A 279 -8.56 -8.10 4.47
CA ILE A 279 -9.32 -9.15 3.78
C ILE A 279 -10.12 -8.59 2.58
N SER A 280 -10.52 -7.32 2.64
CA SER A 280 -11.61 -6.81 1.80
C SER A 280 -11.36 -5.44 1.15
N ALA A 281 -10.21 -4.80 1.39
CA ALA A 281 -9.92 -3.44 0.92
C ALA A 281 -9.95 -3.32 -0.61
N LEU A 282 -9.44 -4.32 -1.33
CA LEU A 282 -9.28 -4.25 -2.79
C LEU A 282 -10.64 -4.21 -3.52
N ILE A 283 -11.58 -5.09 -3.17
CA ILE A 283 -12.91 -5.12 -3.79
C ILE A 283 -13.66 -3.82 -3.52
N CYS A 284 -13.52 -3.26 -2.32
CA CYS A 284 -14.15 -1.99 -1.96
C CYS A 284 -13.58 -0.80 -2.76
N CYS A 285 -12.26 -0.73 -2.96
CA CYS A 285 -11.64 0.30 -3.80
C CYS A 285 -12.15 0.26 -5.25
N ILE A 286 -12.42 -0.95 -5.74
CA ILE A 286 -12.93 -1.20 -7.08
C ILE A 286 -14.42 -0.84 -7.17
N SER A 287 -15.25 -1.29 -6.23
CA SER A 287 -16.69 -1.02 -6.21
C SER A 287 -17.01 0.46 -6.00
N ARG A 288 -16.21 1.19 -5.22
CA ARG A 288 -16.38 2.65 -5.02
C ARG A 288 -16.05 3.49 -6.27
N ARG A 289 -15.21 2.98 -7.19
CA ARG A 289 -14.91 3.68 -8.45
C ARG A 289 -16.03 3.63 -9.47
N SER A 290 -16.83 2.55 -9.49
CA SER A 290 -18.00 2.49 -10.39
C SER A 290 -19.07 3.52 -10.02
N ILE A 291 -19.14 3.89 -8.73
CA ILE A 291 -20.12 4.81 -8.15
C ILE A 291 -19.74 6.30 -8.34
N SER A 292 -18.45 6.66 -8.37
CA SER A 292 -18.01 8.07 -8.47
C SER A 292 -17.61 8.50 -9.90
N ARG A 293 -18.56 8.51 -10.84
CA ARG A 293 -18.33 8.98 -12.22
C ARG A 293 -17.97 10.48 -12.31
N CYS A 294 -18.36 11.29 -11.32
CA CYS A 294 -18.23 12.76 -11.37
C CYS A 294 -16.80 13.26 -11.02
N SER A 295 -16.14 12.67 -10.02
CA SER A 295 -14.74 13.00 -9.64
C SER A 295 -13.75 12.56 -10.72
N THR A 296 -13.97 11.38 -11.29
CA THR A 296 -13.16 10.81 -12.38
C THR A 296 -13.20 11.68 -13.64
N LYS A 297 -14.34 12.29 -13.96
CA LYS A 297 -14.46 13.24 -15.08
C LYS A 297 -13.63 14.50 -14.85
N ARG A 298 -13.68 15.11 -13.66
CA ARG A 298 -12.89 16.34 -13.35
C ARG A 298 -11.38 16.08 -13.44
N ALA A 299 -10.90 14.95 -12.90
CA ALA A 299 -9.50 14.55 -13.02
C ALA A 299 -9.09 14.38 -14.50
N ARG A 300 -9.87 13.64 -15.30
CA ARG A 300 -9.61 13.46 -16.74
C ARG A 300 -9.57 14.79 -17.50
N THR A 301 -10.46 15.73 -17.19
CA THR A 301 -10.47 17.07 -17.79
C THR A 301 -9.22 17.87 -17.41
N GLY A 302 -8.76 17.78 -16.16
CA GLY A 302 -7.48 18.39 -15.73
C GLY A 302 -6.29 17.85 -16.52
N TRP A 303 -6.17 16.52 -16.65
CA TRP A 303 -5.13 15.88 -17.45
C TRP A 303 -5.21 16.23 -18.94
N ARG A 304 -6.42 16.35 -19.52
CA ARG A 304 -6.60 16.78 -20.91
C ARG A 304 -6.17 18.22 -21.13
N LYS A 305 -6.49 19.13 -20.21
CA LYS A 305 -6.06 20.54 -20.27
C LYS A 305 -4.53 20.65 -20.17
N HIS A 306 -3.89 19.94 -19.23
CA HIS A 306 -2.42 19.96 -19.12
C HIS A 306 -1.69 19.32 -20.30
N ARG A 307 -2.23 18.24 -20.91
CA ARG A 307 -1.65 17.69 -22.15
C ARG A 307 -1.78 18.62 -23.35
N CYS A 308 -2.85 19.44 -23.42
CA CYS A 308 -3.00 20.44 -24.47
C CYS A 308 -2.03 21.63 -24.29
N CYS A 309 -1.65 21.96 -23.04
CA CYS A 309 -0.73 23.06 -22.75
C CYS A 309 0.77 22.72 -22.91
N HIS A 310 1.12 21.44 -23.13
CA HIS A 310 2.48 21.03 -23.48
C HIS A 310 2.51 20.39 -24.86
N PRO A 311 2.77 21.15 -25.93
CA PRO A 311 3.09 20.57 -27.23
C PRO A 311 4.34 19.71 -27.09
N ARG A 312 4.27 18.50 -27.64
CA ARG A 312 5.37 17.54 -27.74
C ARG A 312 6.65 18.23 -28.27
N ARG A 313 7.59 18.57 -27.40
CA ARG A 313 9.01 18.63 -27.79
C ARG A 313 9.56 17.21 -27.65
N PHE A 314 9.28 16.40 -28.66
CA PHE A 314 10.01 15.16 -28.88
C PHE A 314 11.28 15.47 -29.68
N TYR A 315 12.35 14.84 -29.21
CA TYR A 315 13.72 14.81 -29.72
C TYR A 315 13.85 14.74 -31.25
N ARG A 316 14.82 15.49 -31.79
CA ARG A 316 15.57 15.12 -32.98
C ARG A 316 16.78 14.30 -32.54
#